data_AF-A0A3D4X3B9-F1
#
_entry.id   AF-A0A3D4X3B9-F1
#
_cell.length_a   1.000
_cell.length_b   1.000
_cell.length_c   1.000
_cell.angle_alpha   90.00
_cell.angle_beta   90.00
_cell.angle_gamma   90.00
#
_symmetry.space_group_name_H-M   'P 1'
#
loop_
_entity.id
_entity.type
_entity.pdbx_description
1 polymer ?
#
loop_
_entity_poly.entity_id
_entity_poly.type
_entity_poly.pdbx_seq_one_letter_code
_entity_poly.pdbx_strand_id
1 'polypeptide(L)'
;MRTRLTDLVGVRYPIVQTGMGYVAGARLTAATANAGGLGIIASATMNLEQLRLAIDEVQERTDKPFGVNLRADADDAVERIDLLIGKGVKVASFALAPKRELIERLKDAGVVVIPSIGARRHAEKVAQWGADAVIVQGGEGGGHTGSVPTTLLLPQVVDAVDIPVVAAGGFFDGRGLVAALAYGAAGIAMGTRFLLTSDSPVGDAVKQVYLAKSLSETVVTTRVDGVPHRVLKTPFIDGLERAGRFSGLVGALRNAAAFRKLSGMSIGQM
;
A
#
# COMPACT_ATOMS: atom_id res chain seq x y z
N MET A 1 20.43 1.82 -12.85
CA MET A 1 20.13 0.38 -12.73
C MET A 1 18.79 0.15 -13.40
N ARG A 2 18.73 -0.74 -14.39
CA ARG A 2 17.52 -1.02 -15.18
C ARG A 2 17.00 -2.42 -14.81
N THR A 3 15.72 -2.54 -14.52
CA THR A 3 15.03 -3.78 -14.18
C THR A 3 13.73 -3.88 -14.96
N ARG A 4 13.06 -5.04 -14.90
CA ARG A 4 11.73 -5.21 -15.51
C ARG A 4 10.70 -4.23 -14.96
N LEU A 5 10.82 -3.82 -13.69
CA LEU A 5 9.95 -2.81 -13.08
C LEU A 5 10.20 -1.44 -13.69
N THR A 6 11.46 -1.00 -13.79
CA THR A 6 11.78 0.34 -14.34
C THR A 6 11.28 0.49 -15.76
N ASP A 7 11.38 -0.57 -16.56
CA ASP A 7 10.93 -0.60 -17.95
C ASP A 7 9.40 -0.59 -18.05
N LEU A 8 8.72 -1.35 -17.19
CA LEU A 8 7.27 -1.45 -17.19
C LEU A 8 6.59 -0.11 -16.86
N VAL A 9 7.08 0.59 -15.84
CA VAL A 9 6.43 1.81 -15.32
C VAL A 9 7.11 3.11 -15.73
N GLY A 10 8.29 3.05 -16.36
CA GLY A 10 9.01 4.22 -16.88
C GLY A 10 9.72 5.06 -15.82
N VAL A 11 10.22 4.44 -14.75
CA VAL A 11 10.94 5.13 -13.66
C VAL A 11 12.44 4.82 -13.69
N ARG A 12 13.26 5.65 -13.03
CA ARG A 12 14.72 5.54 -13.05
C ARG A 12 15.25 4.49 -12.08
N TYR A 13 14.61 4.35 -10.92
CA TYR A 13 15.01 3.46 -9.85
C TYR A 13 13.91 2.46 -9.53
N PRO A 14 14.22 1.17 -9.30
CA PRO A 14 13.24 0.15 -8.94
C PRO A 14 12.85 0.25 -7.46
N ILE A 15 12.44 1.44 -7.05
CA ILE A 15 12.08 1.81 -5.69
C ILE A 15 10.65 2.38 -5.75
N VAL A 16 9.77 1.77 -4.98
CA VAL A 16 8.37 2.16 -4.88
C VAL A 16 8.10 2.75 -3.50
N GLN A 17 7.51 3.95 -3.46
CA GLN A 17 6.80 4.42 -2.28
C GLN A 17 5.40 3.79 -2.31
N THR A 18 5.12 2.88 -1.39
CA THR A 18 3.84 2.15 -1.38
C THR A 18 2.70 3.02 -0.86
N GLY A 19 1.46 2.71 -1.28
CA GLY A 19 0.26 3.35 -0.77
C GLY A 19 0.15 3.16 0.75
N MET A 20 0.08 4.27 1.48
CA MET A 20 -0.13 4.30 2.93
C MET A 20 -1.28 5.26 3.23
N GLY A 21 -2.40 4.76 3.74
CA GLY A 21 -3.56 5.58 4.09
C GLY A 21 -3.16 6.76 4.99
N TYR A 22 -3.72 7.95 4.74
CA TYR A 22 -3.40 9.22 5.40
C TYR A 22 -1.95 9.74 5.26
N VAL A 23 -1.02 8.98 4.67
CA VAL A 23 0.40 9.36 4.53
C VAL A 23 0.76 9.62 3.08
N ALA A 24 0.38 8.71 2.19
CA ALA A 24 0.71 8.76 0.77
C ALA A 24 -0.27 9.66 -0.01
N GLY A 25 -0.16 10.97 0.21
CA GLY A 25 -0.86 12.00 -0.55
C GLY A 25 -0.07 12.50 -1.76
N ALA A 26 -0.56 13.58 -2.37
CA ALA A 26 0.03 14.16 -3.59
C ALA A 26 1.48 14.61 -3.40
N ARG A 27 1.79 15.34 -2.32
CA ARG A 27 3.14 15.84 -2.04
C ARG A 27 4.21 14.74 -1.99
N LEU A 28 3.99 13.69 -1.19
CA LEU A 28 4.93 12.57 -1.06
C LEU A 28 5.07 11.79 -2.37
N THR A 29 3.96 11.59 -3.08
CA THR A 29 3.92 10.89 -4.36
C THR A 29 4.73 11.64 -5.42
N ALA A 30 4.48 12.94 -5.58
CA ALA A 30 5.19 13.78 -6.55
C ALA A 30 6.69 13.89 -6.22
N ALA A 31 7.05 14.05 -4.94
CA ALA A 31 8.45 14.05 -4.51
C ALA A 31 9.16 12.74 -4.87
N THR A 32 8.50 11.59 -4.66
CA THR A 32 9.05 10.28 -5.02
C THR A 32 9.23 10.14 -6.54
N ALA A 33 8.24 10.55 -7.33
CA ALA A 33 8.29 10.51 -8.79
C ALA A 33 9.43 11.40 -9.34
N ASN A 34 9.56 12.62 -8.82
CA ASN A 34 10.65 13.55 -9.17
C ASN A 34 12.04 13.01 -8.79
N ALA A 35 12.15 12.27 -7.68
CA ALA A 35 13.38 11.59 -7.29
C ALA A 35 13.72 10.37 -8.18
N GLY A 36 12.79 9.96 -9.05
CA GLY A 36 12.98 8.88 -10.02
C GLY A 36 12.50 7.50 -9.56
N GLY A 37 11.80 7.41 -8.42
CA GLY A 37 11.08 6.21 -8.00
C GLY A 37 9.63 6.21 -8.47
N LEU A 38 8.88 5.16 -8.15
CA LEU A 38 7.43 5.12 -8.36
C LEU A 38 6.72 5.58 -7.09
N GLY A 39 6.11 6.77 -7.12
CA GLY A 39 5.20 7.23 -6.07
C GLY A 39 3.79 6.67 -6.27
N ILE A 40 3.08 6.34 -5.19
CA ILE A 40 1.71 5.81 -5.25
C ILE A 40 0.83 6.53 -4.23
N ILE A 41 -0.22 7.23 -4.70
CA ILE A 41 -1.25 7.83 -3.85
C ILE A 41 -2.06 6.72 -3.17
N ALA A 42 -2.36 6.84 -1.88
CA ALA A 42 -3.32 5.96 -1.22
C ALA A 42 -4.73 6.56 -1.24
N SER A 43 -5.62 6.03 -2.08
CA SER A 43 -6.97 6.59 -2.23
C SER A 43 -7.99 6.06 -1.23
N ALA A 44 -7.63 5.05 -0.42
CA ALA A 44 -8.56 4.35 0.47
C ALA A 44 -9.25 5.26 1.49
N THR A 45 -8.64 6.41 1.81
CA THR A 45 -9.15 7.41 2.78
C THR A 45 -9.80 8.61 2.10
N MET A 46 -10.00 8.56 0.78
CA MET A 46 -10.48 9.67 -0.05
C MET A 46 -11.81 9.30 -0.68
N ASN A 47 -12.76 10.24 -0.73
CA ASN A 47 -13.86 10.14 -1.69
C ASN A 47 -13.37 10.42 -3.13
N LEU A 48 -14.24 10.23 -4.13
CA LEU A 48 -13.86 10.37 -5.54
C LEU A 48 -13.33 11.78 -5.88
N GLU A 49 -13.93 12.83 -5.31
CA GLU A 49 -13.51 14.21 -5.56
C GLU A 49 -12.15 14.53 -4.92
N GLN A 50 -11.92 14.06 -3.69
CA GLN A 50 -10.62 14.17 -3.03
C GLN A 50 -9.53 13.43 -3.81
N LEU A 51 -9.86 12.26 -4.38
CA LEU A 51 -8.94 11.53 -5.25
C LEU A 51 -8.63 12.34 -6.52
N ARG A 52 -9.64 12.92 -7.16
CA ARG A 52 -9.45 13.79 -8.34
C ARG A 52 -8.50 14.94 -8.03
N LEU A 53 -8.75 15.66 -6.95
CA LEU A 53 -7.89 16.78 -6.50
C LEU A 53 -6.46 16.32 -6.18
N ALA A 54 -6.29 15.16 -5.55
CA ALA A 54 -4.97 14.62 -5.25
C ALA A 54 -4.20 14.22 -6.52
N ILE A 55 -4.88 13.67 -7.53
CA ILE A 55 -4.29 13.37 -8.84
C ILE A 55 -3.86 14.67 -9.54
N ASP A 56 -4.74 15.67 -9.54
CA ASP A 56 -4.46 16.98 -10.15
C ASP A 56 -3.23 17.63 -9.51
N GLU A 57 -3.14 17.63 -8.17
CA GLU A 57 -1.98 18.17 -7.46
C GLU A 57 -0.67 17.42 -7.80
N VAL A 58 -0.70 16.10 -8.00
CA VAL A 58 0.51 15.38 -8.45
C VAL A 58 0.91 15.85 -9.85
N GLN A 59 -0.05 15.96 -10.77
CA GLN A 59 0.20 16.36 -12.16
C GLN A 59 0.69 17.82 -12.28
N GLU A 60 0.30 18.69 -11.36
CA GLU A 60 0.84 20.05 -11.25
C GLU A 60 2.31 20.07 -10.77
N ARG A 61 2.75 19.05 -10.02
CA ARG A 61 4.08 19.00 -9.38
C ARG A 61 5.11 18.16 -10.13
N THR A 62 4.68 17.30 -11.06
CA THR A 62 5.58 16.37 -11.77
C THR A 62 4.99 15.92 -13.11
N ASP A 63 5.85 15.78 -14.11
CA ASP A 63 5.57 15.12 -15.39
C ASP A 63 5.93 13.62 -15.39
N LYS A 64 6.53 13.13 -14.30
CA LYS A 64 6.97 11.74 -14.12
C LYS A 64 5.81 10.80 -13.78
N PRO A 65 5.88 9.52 -14.21
CA PRO A 65 4.83 8.55 -13.95
C PRO A 65 4.66 8.30 -12.45
N PHE A 66 3.40 8.14 -12.04
CA PHE A 66 3.00 7.80 -10.69
C PHE A 66 1.81 6.83 -10.72
N GLY A 67 1.49 6.27 -9.55
CA GLY A 67 0.35 5.38 -9.38
C GLY A 67 -0.67 5.84 -8.36
N VAL A 68 -1.79 5.13 -8.34
CA VAL A 68 -2.83 5.26 -7.31
C VAL A 68 -3.18 3.87 -6.80
N ASN A 69 -3.20 3.71 -5.48
CA ASN A 69 -3.64 2.50 -4.80
C ASN A 69 -5.14 2.58 -4.49
N LEU A 70 -5.88 1.62 -5.02
CA LEU A 70 -7.32 1.47 -4.92
C LEU A 70 -7.69 0.34 -3.97
N ARG A 71 -8.90 0.43 -3.42
CA ARG A 71 -9.54 -0.69 -2.74
C ARG A 71 -10.35 -1.50 -3.76
N ALA A 72 -10.03 -2.77 -3.89
CA ALA A 72 -10.73 -3.68 -4.81
C ALA A 72 -12.20 -3.91 -4.43
N ASP A 73 -12.54 -3.69 -3.16
CA ASP A 73 -13.85 -3.90 -2.55
C ASP A 73 -14.65 -2.61 -2.36
N ALA A 74 -14.16 -1.47 -2.86
CA ALA A 74 -14.91 -0.22 -2.78
C ALA A 74 -16.10 -0.23 -3.76
N ASP A 75 -17.25 0.24 -3.29
CA ASP A 75 -18.47 0.33 -4.12
C ASP A 75 -18.27 1.22 -5.35
N ASP A 76 -17.40 2.24 -5.24
CA ASP A 76 -17.05 3.20 -6.28
C ASP A 76 -15.78 2.81 -7.07
N ALA A 77 -15.37 1.54 -7.04
CA ALA A 77 -14.12 1.09 -7.66
C ALA A 77 -14.07 1.34 -9.18
N VAL A 78 -15.21 1.23 -9.88
CA VAL A 78 -15.29 1.44 -11.33
C VAL A 78 -15.11 2.93 -11.65
N GLU A 79 -15.76 3.81 -10.90
CA GLU A 79 -15.68 5.26 -11.04
C GLU A 79 -14.25 5.76 -10.78
N ARG A 80 -13.57 5.18 -9.79
CA ARG A 80 -12.14 5.47 -9.54
C ARG A 80 -11.26 5.04 -10.69
N ILE A 81 -11.50 3.86 -11.27
CA ILE A 81 -10.76 3.37 -12.44
C ILE A 81 -10.96 4.32 -13.62
N ASP A 82 -12.21 4.73 -13.88
CA ASP A 82 -12.53 5.65 -14.97
C ASP A 82 -11.84 7.01 -14.78
N LEU A 83 -11.78 7.50 -13.54
CA LEU A 83 -11.02 8.69 -13.19
C LEU A 83 -9.51 8.52 -13.46
N LEU A 84 -8.91 7.39 -13.05
CA LEU A 84 -7.50 7.10 -13.31
C LEU A 84 -7.19 7.08 -14.82
N ILE A 85 -8.04 6.41 -15.60
CA ILE A 85 -7.93 6.33 -17.06
C ILE A 85 -8.04 7.72 -17.68
N GLY A 86 -9.08 8.48 -17.32
CA GLY A 86 -9.33 9.83 -17.86
C GLY A 86 -8.23 10.83 -17.50
N LYS A 87 -7.55 10.63 -16.37
CA LYS A 87 -6.40 11.45 -15.94
C LYS A 87 -5.06 10.93 -16.47
N GLY A 88 -5.01 9.79 -17.15
CA GLY A 88 -3.75 9.21 -17.64
C GLY A 88 -2.80 8.76 -16.53
N VAL A 89 -3.33 8.26 -15.41
CA VAL A 89 -2.50 7.68 -14.33
C VAL A 89 -1.80 6.44 -14.85
N LYS A 90 -0.48 6.33 -14.63
CA LYS A 90 0.32 5.24 -15.21
C LYS A 90 0.09 3.89 -14.55
N VAL A 91 -0.09 3.87 -13.23
CA VAL A 91 -0.19 2.64 -12.44
C VAL A 91 -1.45 2.62 -11.59
N ALA A 92 -2.23 1.56 -11.70
CA ALA A 92 -3.28 1.21 -10.75
C ALA A 92 -2.77 0.11 -9.82
N SER A 93 -2.57 0.43 -8.55
CA SER A 93 -2.26 -0.54 -7.51
C SER A 93 -3.52 -0.91 -6.73
N PHE A 94 -3.55 -2.09 -6.11
CA PHE A 94 -4.68 -2.52 -5.30
C PHE A 94 -4.26 -3.02 -3.92
N ALA A 95 -4.97 -2.56 -2.90
CA ALA A 95 -5.04 -3.24 -1.61
C ALA A 95 -5.98 -4.44 -1.79
N LEU A 96 -5.43 -5.66 -1.71
CA LEU A 96 -6.07 -6.94 -2.07
C LEU A 96 -6.12 -7.21 -3.58
N ALA A 97 -6.39 -8.46 -3.95
CA ALA A 97 -6.54 -8.86 -5.34
C ALA A 97 -7.82 -8.26 -5.94
N PRO A 98 -7.75 -7.48 -7.02
CA PRO A 98 -8.93 -6.98 -7.72
C PRO A 98 -9.64 -8.12 -8.46
N LYS A 99 -10.92 -7.90 -8.79
CA LYS A 99 -11.64 -8.81 -9.68
C LYS A 99 -11.07 -8.75 -11.09
N ARG A 100 -11.20 -9.83 -11.84
CA ARG A 100 -10.65 -9.96 -13.21
C ARG A 100 -11.14 -8.84 -14.13
N GLU A 101 -12.40 -8.46 -14.01
CA GLU A 101 -13.03 -7.45 -14.86
C GLU A 101 -12.42 -6.05 -14.66
N LEU A 102 -11.99 -5.74 -13.43
CA LEU A 102 -11.31 -4.47 -13.13
C LEU A 102 -9.90 -4.44 -13.73
N ILE A 103 -9.20 -5.58 -13.72
CA ILE A 103 -7.89 -5.72 -14.35
C ILE A 103 -8.03 -5.52 -15.86
N GLU A 104 -8.95 -6.24 -16.50
CA GLU A 104 -9.19 -6.14 -17.95
C GLU A 104 -9.49 -4.70 -18.37
N ARG A 105 -10.41 -4.00 -17.68
CA ARG A 105 -10.74 -2.60 -17.96
C ARG A 105 -9.53 -1.65 -17.92
N LEU A 106 -8.67 -1.79 -16.90
CA LEU A 106 -7.48 -0.96 -16.77
C LEU A 106 -6.45 -1.25 -17.87
N LYS A 107 -6.28 -2.52 -18.21
CA LYS A 107 -5.34 -2.96 -19.23
C LYS A 107 -5.75 -2.54 -20.63
N ASP A 108 -7.03 -2.63 -20.96
CA ASP A 108 -7.57 -2.16 -22.25
C ASP A 108 -7.29 -0.66 -22.46
N ALA A 109 -7.19 0.10 -21.36
CA ALA A 109 -6.83 1.51 -21.35
C ALA A 109 -5.30 1.78 -21.23
N GLY A 110 -4.46 0.74 -21.20
CA GLY A 110 -3.00 0.87 -21.10
C GLY A 110 -2.47 1.25 -19.71
N VAL A 111 -3.30 1.16 -18.67
CA VAL A 111 -2.88 1.38 -17.27
C VAL A 111 -2.20 0.12 -16.74
N VAL A 112 -1.03 0.28 -16.14
CA VAL A 112 -0.28 -0.85 -15.55
C VAL A 112 -0.93 -1.27 -14.24
N VAL A 113 -1.26 -2.55 -14.10
CA VAL A 113 -1.96 -3.10 -12.93
C VAL A 113 -0.99 -3.83 -11.99
N ILE A 114 -0.85 -3.32 -10.75
CA ILE A 114 0.09 -3.84 -9.75
C ILE A 114 -0.60 -4.08 -8.39
N PRO A 115 -1.31 -5.21 -8.19
CA PRO A 115 -1.91 -5.54 -6.90
C PRO A 115 -0.86 -5.90 -5.84
N SER A 116 -1.17 -5.57 -4.58
CA SER A 116 -0.39 -6.00 -3.42
C SER A 116 -0.91 -7.34 -2.90
N ILE A 117 -0.01 -8.31 -2.71
CA ILE A 117 -0.34 -9.66 -2.28
C ILE A 117 0.52 -10.09 -1.08
N GLY A 118 -0.01 -10.98 -0.25
CA GLY A 118 0.68 -11.57 0.90
C GLY A 118 0.79 -13.10 0.85
N ALA A 119 0.47 -13.72 -0.29
CA ALA A 119 0.50 -15.17 -0.47
C ALA A 119 0.75 -15.56 -1.93
N ARG A 120 1.54 -16.62 -2.14
CA ARG A 120 1.86 -17.19 -3.47
C ARG A 120 0.64 -17.42 -4.35
N ARG A 121 -0.38 -18.11 -3.82
CA ARG A 121 -1.63 -18.38 -4.55
C ARG A 121 -2.33 -17.14 -5.09
N HIS A 122 -2.20 -16.00 -4.40
CA HIS A 122 -2.81 -14.74 -4.86
C HIS A 122 -2.00 -14.14 -6.01
N ALA A 123 -0.66 -14.25 -5.99
CA ALA A 123 0.20 -13.84 -7.09
C ALA A 123 -0.09 -14.65 -8.37
N GLU A 124 -0.15 -15.98 -8.25
CA GLU A 124 -0.51 -16.87 -9.37
C GLU A 124 -1.88 -16.50 -9.95
N LYS A 125 -2.86 -16.22 -9.08
CA LYS A 125 -4.21 -15.87 -9.51
C LYS A 125 -4.28 -14.56 -10.27
N VAL A 126 -3.68 -13.49 -9.76
CA VAL A 126 -3.71 -12.18 -10.43
C VAL A 126 -2.87 -12.17 -11.70
N ALA A 127 -1.78 -12.95 -11.75
CA ALA A 127 -1.00 -13.16 -12.96
C ALA A 127 -1.82 -13.85 -14.06
N GLN A 128 -2.59 -14.89 -13.71
CA GLN A 128 -3.53 -15.55 -14.64
C GLN A 128 -4.62 -14.60 -15.15
N TRP A 129 -5.02 -13.62 -14.35
CA TRP A 129 -5.96 -12.57 -14.75
C TRP A 129 -5.30 -11.42 -15.51
N GLY A 130 -3.97 -11.47 -15.67
CA GLY A 130 -3.23 -10.54 -16.50
C GLY A 130 -2.63 -9.35 -15.75
N ALA A 131 -2.54 -9.33 -14.42
CA ALA A 131 -1.79 -8.28 -13.73
C ALA A 131 -0.36 -8.14 -14.31
N ASP A 132 0.13 -6.91 -14.44
CA ASP A 132 1.40 -6.65 -15.13
C ASP A 132 2.62 -6.81 -14.23
N ALA A 133 2.43 -6.68 -12.91
CA ALA A 133 3.42 -6.95 -11.86
C ALA A 133 2.69 -7.20 -10.53
N VAL A 134 3.41 -7.62 -9.49
CA VAL A 134 2.86 -7.75 -8.13
C VAL A 134 3.77 -7.11 -7.09
N ILE A 135 3.20 -6.47 -6.07
CA ILE A 135 3.93 -6.12 -4.85
C ILE A 135 3.70 -7.25 -3.84
N VAL A 136 4.78 -7.90 -3.41
CA VAL A 136 4.75 -9.04 -2.49
C VAL A 136 5.21 -8.59 -1.12
N GLN A 137 4.29 -8.52 -0.17
CA GLN A 137 4.56 -8.09 1.19
C GLN A 137 4.71 -9.27 2.13
N GLY A 138 5.91 -9.43 2.70
CA GLY A 138 6.14 -10.35 3.82
C GLY A 138 5.59 -9.82 5.14
N GLY A 139 5.55 -10.71 6.14
CA GLY A 139 4.96 -10.51 7.46
C GLY A 139 5.55 -9.35 8.27
N GLU A 140 6.73 -8.87 7.89
CA GLU A 140 7.47 -7.76 8.47
C GLU A 140 6.91 -6.40 8.05
N GLY A 141 6.11 -6.33 6.99
CA GLY A 141 5.49 -5.09 6.53
C GLY A 141 4.53 -4.50 7.57
N GLY A 142 4.51 -3.17 7.65
CA GLY A 142 3.53 -2.44 8.47
C GLY A 142 2.14 -2.48 7.84
N GLY A 143 1.11 -2.21 8.63
CA GLY A 143 -0.26 -2.28 8.14
C GLY A 143 -0.77 -3.71 8.05
N HIS A 144 -1.75 -3.97 7.17
CA HIS A 144 -2.32 -5.31 7.03
C HIS A 144 -1.27 -6.25 6.46
N THR A 145 -1.07 -7.38 7.11
CA THR A 145 0.06 -8.26 6.78
C THR A 145 -0.26 -9.73 6.98
N GLY A 146 0.38 -10.57 6.16
CA GLY A 146 0.42 -12.01 6.37
C GLY A 146 1.38 -12.40 7.51
N SER A 147 1.50 -13.70 7.75
CA SER A 147 2.43 -14.27 8.75
C SER A 147 3.75 -14.73 8.15
N VAL A 148 3.85 -14.89 6.82
CA VAL A 148 5.03 -15.46 6.16
C VAL A 148 6.12 -14.40 6.00
N PRO A 149 7.34 -14.62 6.52
CA PRO A 149 8.46 -13.70 6.35
C PRO A 149 8.82 -13.44 4.88
N THR A 150 9.26 -12.23 4.56
CA THR A 150 9.67 -11.83 3.20
C THR A 150 10.69 -12.81 2.60
N THR A 151 11.68 -13.25 3.38
CA THR A 151 12.74 -14.17 2.92
C THR A 151 12.23 -15.56 2.52
N LEU A 152 11.06 -15.97 3.01
CA LEU A 152 10.42 -17.22 2.65
C LEU A 152 9.36 -17.02 1.56
N LEU A 153 8.60 -15.92 1.62
CA LEU A 153 7.52 -15.64 0.68
C LEU A 153 8.05 -15.22 -0.69
N LEU A 154 9.04 -14.32 -0.73
CA LEU A 154 9.53 -13.70 -1.96
C LEU A 154 10.03 -14.72 -2.99
N PRO A 155 11.00 -15.62 -2.69
CA PRO A 155 11.49 -16.57 -3.69
C PRO A 155 10.37 -17.49 -4.21
N GLN A 156 9.47 -17.94 -3.34
CA GLN A 156 8.33 -18.77 -3.75
C GLN A 156 7.37 -18.07 -4.72
N VAL A 157 7.22 -16.74 -4.62
CA VAL A 157 6.41 -15.98 -5.58
C VAL A 157 7.16 -15.77 -6.88
N VAL A 158 8.44 -15.41 -6.80
CA VAL A 158 9.30 -15.21 -7.98
C VAL A 158 9.34 -16.48 -8.85
N ASP A 159 9.46 -17.66 -8.24
CA ASP A 159 9.47 -18.94 -8.96
C ASP A 159 8.10 -19.32 -9.56
N ALA A 160 7.02 -18.72 -9.07
CA ALA A 160 5.65 -19.10 -9.42
C ALA A 160 5.02 -18.24 -10.52
N VAL A 161 5.58 -17.07 -10.84
CA VAL A 161 4.99 -16.14 -11.80
C VAL A 161 6.04 -15.54 -12.74
N ASP A 162 5.68 -15.39 -14.01
CA ASP A 162 6.58 -14.78 -15.00
C ASP A 162 6.58 -13.24 -14.94
N ILE A 163 5.60 -12.61 -14.30
CA ILE A 163 5.50 -11.14 -14.20
C ILE A 163 6.51 -10.57 -13.19
N PRO A 164 6.94 -9.29 -13.31
CA PRO A 164 7.84 -8.67 -12.35
C PRO A 164 7.27 -8.68 -10.92
N VAL A 165 8.12 -9.06 -9.96
CA VAL A 165 7.79 -9.08 -8.54
C VAL A 165 8.50 -7.95 -7.82
N VAL A 166 7.77 -7.12 -7.08
CA VAL A 166 8.33 -6.04 -6.24
C VAL A 166 8.28 -6.47 -4.78
N ALA A 167 9.44 -6.55 -4.12
CA ALA A 167 9.52 -7.04 -2.76
C ALA A 167 9.14 -5.94 -1.74
N ALA A 168 8.29 -6.27 -0.77
CA ALA A 168 7.86 -5.36 0.29
C ALA A 168 7.93 -6.05 1.66
N GLY A 169 8.08 -5.23 2.72
CA GLY A 169 8.22 -5.72 4.09
C GLY A 169 9.69 -5.88 4.52
N GLY A 170 10.14 -5.03 5.44
CA GLY A 170 11.51 -5.04 5.99
C GLY A 170 12.56 -4.25 5.20
N PHE A 171 12.25 -3.77 3.99
CA PHE A 171 13.20 -2.98 3.17
C PHE A 171 13.22 -1.50 3.54
N PHE A 172 14.41 -0.94 3.74
CA PHE A 172 14.59 0.49 4.04
C PHE A 172 15.91 1.11 3.50
N ASP A 173 16.79 0.31 2.91
CA ASP A 173 18.10 0.77 2.40
C ASP A 173 18.60 -0.03 1.18
N GLY A 174 19.80 0.31 0.70
CA GLY A 174 20.42 -0.34 -0.46
C GLY A 174 20.78 -1.82 -0.26
N ARG A 175 21.07 -2.26 0.98
CA ARG A 175 21.36 -3.69 1.25
C ARG A 175 20.11 -4.51 1.01
N GLY A 176 18.97 -4.00 1.47
CA GLY A 176 17.66 -4.58 1.21
C GLY A 176 17.33 -4.67 -0.28
N LEU A 177 17.64 -3.62 -1.05
CA LEU A 177 17.48 -3.63 -2.50
C LEU A 177 18.32 -4.72 -3.17
N VAL A 178 19.62 -4.80 -2.83
CA VAL A 178 20.51 -5.84 -3.39
C VAL A 178 20.01 -7.24 -3.04
N ALA A 179 19.58 -7.47 -1.78
CA ALA A 179 19.03 -8.75 -1.37
C ALA A 179 17.75 -9.12 -2.14
N ALA A 180 16.83 -8.17 -2.33
CA ALA A 180 15.61 -8.40 -3.11
C ALA A 180 15.92 -8.77 -4.56
N LEU A 181 16.85 -8.05 -5.20
CA LEU A 181 17.29 -8.36 -6.57
C LEU A 181 17.95 -9.75 -6.65
N ALA A 182 18.72 -10.14 -5.64
CA ALA A 182 19.33 -11.48 -5.56
C ALA A 182 18.29 -12.60 -5.42
N TYR A 183 17.14 -12.34 -4.77
CA TYR A 183 15.99 -13.24 -4.76
C TYR A 183 15.18 -13.24 -6.07
N GLY A 184 15.57 -12.43 -7.07
CA GLY A 184 14.89 -12.33 -8.36
C GLY A 184 13.75 -11.31 -8.41
N ALA A 185 13.58 -10.46 -7.39
CA ALA A 185 12.67 -9.34 -7.46
C ALA A 185 13.12 -8.32 -8.52
N ALA A 186 12.16 -7.59 -9.10
CA ALA A 186 12.41 -6.50 -10.02
C ALA A 186 12.62 -5.15 -9.31
N GLY A 187 12.44 -5.08 -7.99
CA GLY A 187 12.58 -3.89 -7.18
C GLY A 187 12.09 -4.07 -5.75
N ILE A 188 12.08 -2.97 -4.99
CA ILE A 188 11.54 -2.95 -3.62
C ILE A 188 10.44 -1.88 -3.47
N ALA A 189 9.49 -2.15 -2.58
CA ALA A 189 8.52 -1.18 -2.10
C ALA A 189 8.74 -0.92 -0.60
N MET A 190 8.71 0.36 -0.23
CA MET A 190 8.95 0.80 1.14
C MET A 190 7.80 1.70 1.62
N GLY A 191 7.26 1.38 2.79
CA GLY A 191 6.27 2.22 3.48
C GLY A 191 6.95 3.10 4.52
N THR A 192 7.32 2.50 5.66
CA THR A 192 7.93 3.19 6.82
C THR A 192 9.09 4.11 6.44
N ARG A 193 9.97 3.70 5.51
CA ARG A 193 11.11 4.53 5.07
C ARG A 193 10.67 5.84 4.41
N PHE A 194 9.59 5.83 3.64
CA PHE A 194 9.00 7.01 3.00
C PHE A 194 8.12 7.82 3.95
N LEU A 195 7.46 7.17 4.92
CA LEU A 195 6.77 7.88 6.02
C LEU A 195 7.73 8.80 6.78
N LEU A 196 9.00 8.41 6.91
CA LEU A 196 10.04 9.12 7.64
C LEU A 196 10.83 10.16 6.81
N THR A 197 10.32 10.57 5.64
CA THR A 197 10.96 11.62 4.82
C THR A 197 10.42 13.02 5.15
N SER A 198 11.09 14.06 4.65
CA SER A 198 10.67 15.45 4.75
C SER A 198 9.37 15.76 3.98
N ASP A 199 9.08 14.99 2.93
CA ASP A 199 7.91 15.19 2.06
C ASP A 199 6.66 14.47 2.56
N SER A 200 6.82 13.59 3.55
CA SER A 200 5.73 12.96 4.27
C SER A 200 4.97 13.99 5.13
N PRO A 201 3.62 14.04 5.06
CA PRO A 201 2.80 14.96 5.85
C PRO A 201 2.75 14.60 7.34
N VAL A 202 3.30 13.43 7.72
CA VAL A 202 3.31 12.97 9.10
C VAL A 202 4.13 13.93 9.97
N GLY A 203 3.54 14.38 11.08
CA GLY A 203 4.21 15.30 12.00
C GLY A 203 5.44 14.68 12.68
N ASP A 204 6.43 15.52 12.99
CA ASP A 204 7.72 15.08 13.51
C ASP A 204 7.61 14.30 14.82
N ALA A 205 6.66 14.66 15.69
CA ALA A 205 6.40 13.91 16.92
C ALA A 205 6.10 12.43 16.66
N VAL A 206 5.33 12.11 15.61
CA VAL A 206 5.05 10.73 15.21
C VAL A 206 6.29 10.09 14.61
N LYS A 207 7.03 10.79 13.73
CA LYS A 207 8.28 10.28 13.16
C LYS A 207 9.31 9.93 14.24
N GLN A 208 9.43 10.74 15.30
CA GLN A 208 10.32 10.45 16.43
C GLN A 208 9.93 9.18 17.18
N VAL A 209 8.63 8.85 17.30
CA VAL A 209 8.21 7.57 17.90
C VAL A 209 8.70 6.39 17.06
N TYR A 210 8.63 6.48 15.73
CA TYR A 210 9.17 5.42 14.85
C TYR A 210 10.69 5.30 14.96
N LEU A 211 11.41 6.41 15.10
CA LEU A 211 12.88 6.44 15.19
C LEU A 211 13.39 5.96 16.55
N ALA A 212 12.63 6.18 17.62
CA ALA A 212 13.00 5.76 18.97
C ALA A 212 12.74 4.27 19.25
N LYS A 213 11.91 3.61 18.44
CA LYS A 213 11.51 2.21 18.64
C LYS A 213 12.45 1.22 17.99
N SER A 214 12.69 0.12 18.70
CA SER A 214 13.46 -1.03 18.22
C SER A 214 12.60 -2.02 17.42
N LEU A 215 13.25 -2.97 16.74
CA LEU A 215 12.58 -3.98 15.90
C LEU A 215 11.56 -4.84 16.68
N SER A 216 11.79 -5.09 17.97
CA SER A 216 10.91 -5.89 18.83
C SER A 216 9.68 -5.13 19.33
N GLU A 217 9.57 -3.84 19.03
CA GLU A 217 8.48 -2.96 19.47
C GLU A 217 7.36 -2.81 18.44
N THR A 218 7.22 -3.79 17.55
CA THR A 218 6.01 -3.98 16.75
C THR A 218 5.23 -5.19 17.25
N VAL A 219 3.92 -5.19 17.01
CA VAL A 219 3.04 -6.32 17.29
C VAL A 219 2.11 -6.52 16.10
N VAL A 220 1.80 -7.78 15.78
CA VAL A 220 0.73 -8.13 14.85
C VAL A 220 -0.50 -8.43 15.69
N THR A 221 -1.57 -7.69 15.48
CA THR A 221 -2.82 -7.82 16.23
C THR A 221 -4.01 -7.81 15.27
N THR A 222 -5.07 -8.53 15.62
CA THR A 222 -6.39 -8.45 14.97
C THR A 222 -7.37 -7.54 15.73
N ARG A 223 -6.94 -6.94 16.85
CA ARG A 223 -7.82 -6.12 17.71
C ARG A 223 -8.13 -4.73 17.17
N VAL A 224 -7.48 -4.32 16.07
CA VAL A 224 -7.73 -3.02 15.43
C VAL A 224 -9.00 -3.08 14.60
N ASP A 225 -9.10 -4.04 13.67
CA ASP A 225 -10.22 -4.14 12.72
C ASP A 225 -10.60 -5.60 12.37
N GLY A 226 -10.10 -6.58 13.10
CA GLY A 226 -10.35 -8.01 12.87
C GLY A 226 -9.36 -8.67 11.91
N VAL A 227 -8.56 -7.91 11.17
CA VAL A 227 -7.59 -8.42 10.21
C VAL A 227 -6.17 -8.27 10.79
N PRO A 228 -5.24 -9.23 10.56
CA PRO A 228 -3.88 -9.10 11.08
C PRO A 228 -3.19 -7.81 10.63
N HIS A 229 -2.85 -6.97 11.60
CA HIS A 229 -2.34 -5.62 11.38
C HIS A 229 -1.05 -5.43 12.19
N ARG A 230 0.08 -5.15 11.52
CA ARG A 230 1.35 -4.83 12.18
C ARG A 230 1.41 -3.35 12.52
N VAL A 231 1.50 -3.07 13.81
CA VAL A 231 1.55 -1.71 14.38
C VAL A 231 2.68 -1.58 15.38
N LEU A 232 3.07 -0.33 15.67
CA LEU A 232 3.96 -0.04 16.80
C LEU A 232 3.25 -0.39 18.12
N LYS A 233 3.98 -1.00 19.06
CA LYS A 233 3.52 -1.17 20.44
C LYS A 233 3.41 0.20 21.08
N THR A 234 2.20 0.55 21.49
CA THR A 234 1.87 1.80 22.18
C THR A 234 0.93 1.47 23.34
N PRO A 235 0.80 2.35 24.36
CA PRO A 235 -0.15 2.13 25.45
C PRO A 235 -1.58 1.89 24.97
N PHE A 236 -1.98 2.51 23.84
CA PHE A 236 -3.26 2.28 23.20
C PHE A 236 -3.39 0.84 22.69
N ILE A 237 -2.41 0.35 21.93
CA ILE A 237 -2.41 -1.03 21.42
C ILE A 237 -2.36 -2.05 22.56
N ASP A 238 -1.54 -1.81 23.59
CA ASP A 238 -1.48 -2.70 24.75
C ASP A 238 -2.80 -2.73 25.53
N GLY A 239 -3.55 -1.62 25.51
CA GLY A 239 -4.90 -1.54 26.06
C GLY A 239 -5.91 -2.37 25.27
N LEU A 240 -5.83 -2.33 23.93
CA LEU A 240 -6.67 -3.15 23.05
C LEU A 240 -6.40 -4.65 23.22
N GLU A 241 -5.14 -5.05 23.35
CA GLU A 241 -4.73 -6.45 23.55
C GLU A 241 -5.22 -6.99 24.90
N ARG A 242 -5.11 -6.18 25.96
CA ARG A 242 -5.53 -6.55 27.31
C ARG A 242 -7.04 -6.51 27.53
N ALA A 243 -7.78 -5.81 26.69
CA ALA A 243 -9.23 -5.74 26.81
C ALA A 243 -9.87 -7.13 26.67
N GLY A 244 -10.58 -7.55 27.71
CA GLY A 244 -11.43 -8.74 27.69
C GLY A 244 -12.62 -8.54 26.75
N ARG A 245 -13.31 -9.64 26.40
CA ARG A 245 -14.44 -9.63 25.43
C ARG A 245 -15.49 -8.56 25.74
N PHE A 246 -15.89 -8.44 27.00
CA PHE A 246 -16.90 -7.48 27.43
C PHE A 246 -16.43 -6.02 27.32
N SER A 247 -15.28 -5.69 27.89
CA SER A 247 -14.70 -4.34 27.79
C SER A 247 -14.38 -3.94 26.35
N GLY A 248 -13.96 -4.90 25.52
CA GLY A 248 -13.71 -4.69 24.09
C GLY A 248 -14.98 -4.32 23.33
N LEU A 249 -16.10 -5.01 23.59
CA LEU A 249 -17.39 -4.72 22.96
C LEU A 249 -17.92 -3.34 23.36
N VAL A 250 -17.82 -2.98 24.65
CA VAL A 250 -18.18 -1.63 25.12
C VAL A 250 -17.33 -0.56 24.44
N GLY A 251 -16.02 -0.78 24.36
CA GLY A 251 -15.10 0.13 23.67
C GLY A 251 -15.40 0.26 22.17
N ALA A 252 -15.70 -0.85 21.50
CA ALA A 252 -16.06 -0.88 20.08
C ALA A 252 -17.35 -0.08 19.82
N LEU A 253 -18.39 -0.27 20.64
CA LEU A 253 -19.64 0.49 20.53
C LEU A 253 -19.42 1.99 20.73
N ARG A 254 -18.59 2.36 21.72
CA ARG A 254 -18.24 3.78 21.96
C ARG A 254 -17.50 4.39 20.78
N ASN A 255 -16.53 3.66 20.23
CA ASN A 255 -15.75 4.11 19.08
C ASN A 255 -16.60 4.18 17.81
N ALA A 256 -17.50 3.22 17.57
CA ALA A 256 -18.46 3.24 16.47
C ALA A 256 -19.38 4.48 16.57
N ALA A 257 -19.88 4.79 17.76
CA ALA A 257 -20.68 5.99 17.99
C ALA A 257 -19.88 7.29 17.75
N ALA A 258 -18.62 7.35 18.19
CA ALA A 258 -17.74 8.48 17.94
C ALA A 258 -17.41 8.63 16.44
N PHE A 259 -17.09 7.52 15.76
CA PHE A 259 -16.83 7.48 14.34
C PHE A 259 -18.03 7.94 13.55
N ARG A 260 -19.24 7.45 13.85
CA ARG A 260 -20.50 7.93 13.27
C ARG A 260 -20.66 9.44 13.39
N LYS A 261 -20.34 10.01 14.55
CA LYS A 261 -20.42 11.46 14.78
C LYS A 261 -19.41 12.24 13.93
N LEU A 262 -18.24 11.67 13.68
CA LEU A 262 -17.18 12.26 12.86
C LEU A 262 -17.41 12.08 11.35
N SER A 263 -17.95 10.92 10.94
CA SER A 263 -18.15 10.55 9.54
C SER A 263 -19.47 11.03 8.96
N GLY A 264 -20.44 11.39 9.80
CA GLY A 264 -21.78 11.78 9.37
C GLY A 264 -22.63 10.63 8.82
N MET A 265 -22.17 9.38 8.96
CA MET A 265 -22.84 8.19 8.41
C MET A 265 -24.10 7.81 9.21
N SER A 266 -25.09 7.23 8.53
CA SER A 266 -26.30 6.68 9.18
C SER A 266 -26.06 5.27 9.73
N ILE A 267 -26.96 4.78 10.59
CA ILE A 267 -26.84 3.44 11.23
C ILE A 267 -26.81 2.31 10.21
N GLY A 268 -27.51 2.44 9.08
CA GLY A 268 -27.53 1.41 8.02
C GLY A 268 -26.30 1.41 7.12
N GLN A 269 -25.38 2.37 7.30
CA GLN A 269 -24.14 2.48 6.55
C GLN A 269 -22.90 2.12 7.40
N MET A 270 -23.09 1.85 8.69
CA MET A 270 -22.06 1.32 9.60
C MET A 270 -22.00 -0.19 9.52
#